data_AF-A0AA35S3M2-F1
#
_entry.id   AF-A0AA35S3M2-F1
#
_cell.length_a   1.000
_cell.length_b   1.000
_cell.length_c   1.000
_cell.angle_alpha   90.00
_cell.angle_beta   90.00
_cell.angle_gamma   90.00
#
_symmetry.space_group_name_H-M   'P 1'
#
loop_
_entity.id
_entity.type
_entity.pdbx_description
1 polymer ?
#
loop_
_entity_poly.entity_id
_entity_poly.type
_entity_poly.pdbx_seq_one_letter_code
_entity_poly.pdbx_strand_id
1 'polypeptide(L)'
;MRGFALLGILAINIQYFAMPDAAYFNPTAYGDLQGANLQVFLWSRLLADQKFMTIFSMLFGAGIVLMAARAAEPGDARRRHYRRMAWLGLIGLLHAHLLWAGDILFLYAVCGMLVFPLRGLSPRLLLAIGAATISVASAISLAGGASLPYWPDAARSDFIATLWQPPPAMIEADLAAYRGGWLEQLPARSATAFTFETFILLTWGMWRAGGLMLIGMALFKLDVFRAQRSRRFYGALAVAALVLGFSIDGYGVVLDFRYGWDIWSFFQGEQFNYWGSIAVSLGYVGLVMLACRTPALRGATRPFAAVGQTALTNYLLQTVICTTIFYGHGLGWYG
;
A
#
# COMPACT_ATOMS: atom_id res chain seq x y z
N MET A 1 -12.11 6.60 -9.35
CA MET A 1 -11.08 5.56 -9.10
C MET A 1 -9.85 6.09 -8.40
N ARG A 2 -8.98 6.89 -9.04
CA ARG A 2 -7.73 7.35 -8.40
C ARG A 2 -7.95 8.09 -7.07
N GLY A 3 -8.88 9.03 -7.01
CA GLY A 3 -9.18 9.72 -5.75
C GLY A 3 -9.84 8.83 -4.69
N PHE A 4 -10.63 7.83 -5.09
CA PHE A 4 -11.16 6.81 -4.16
C PHE A 4 -10.04 5.99 -3.53
N ALA A 5 -9.07 5.56 -4.34
CA ALA A 5 -7.88 4.86 -3.84
C ALA A 5 -7.04 5.76 -2.92
N LEU A 6 -6.80 7.01 -3.32
CA LEU A 6 -5.98 7.93 -2.52
C LEU A 6 -6.59 8.25 -1.14
N LEU A 7 -7.90 8.49 -1.08
CA LEU A 7 -8.57 8.74 0.20
C LEU A 7 -8.61 7.50 1.10
N GLY A 8 -8.75 6.30 0.52
CA GLY A 8 -8.68 5.07 1.29
C GLY A 8 -7.27 4.74 1.80
N ILE A 9 -6.22 5.13 1.08
CA ILE A 9 -4.83 5.04 1.57
C ILE A 9 -4.64 5.93 2.81
N LEU A 10 -5.21 7.13 2.82
CA LEU A 10 -5.12 8.01 3.99
C LEU A 10 -5.68 7.35 5.26
N ALA A 11 -6.80 6.61 5.15
CA ALA A 11 -7.45 5.98 6.29
C ALA A 11 -6.54 5.02 7.06
N ILE A 12 -5.66 4.29 6.36
CA ILE A 12 -4.67 3.40 7.02
C ILE A 12 -3.40 4.16 7.41
N ASN A 13 -2.96 5.12 6.60
CA ASN A 13 -1.75 5.89 6.89
C ASN A 13 -1.90 6.76 8.14
N ILE A 14 -3.12 7.18 8.51
CA ILE A 14 -3.34 7.91 9.78
C ILE A 14 -2.79 7.13 10.97
N GLN A 15 -2.90 5.79 10.98
CA GLN A 15 -2.31 4.98 12.05
C GLN A 15 -0.79 5.13 12.08
N TYR A 16 -0.13 5.08 10.92
CA TYR A 16 1.32 5.26 10.81
C TYR A 16 1.78 6.72 11.08
N PHE A 17 0.90 7.71 10.91
CA PHE A 17 1.19 9.08 11.31
C PHE A 17 1.01 9.32 12.81
N ALA A 18 0.13 8.56 13.47
CA ALA A 18 -0.32 8.85 14.82
C ALA A 18 0.35 7.97 15.88
N MET A 19 0.88 6.80 15.51
CA MET A 19 1.35 5.77 16.44
C MET A 19 2.78 5.33 16.10
N PRO A 20 3.51 4.73 17.08
CA PRO A 20 4.82 4.14 16.86
C PRO A 20 4.87 3.19 15.66
N ASP A 21 6.02 3.15 14.97
CA ASP A 21 6.19 2.43 13.71
C ASP A 21 5.68 0.96 13.76
N ALA A 22 5.94 0.26 14.86
CA ALA A 22 5.54 -1.13 15.06
C ALA A 22 4.02 -1.33 15.12
N ALA A 23 3.26 -0.33 15.60
CA ALA A 23 1.81 -0.40 15.75
C ALA A 23 1.07 -0.51 14.40
N TYR A 24 1.71 -0.02 13.33
CA TYR A 24 1.18 -0.13 11.97
C TYR A 24 1.16 -1.57 11.45
N PHE A 25 2.15 -2.38 11.84
CA PHE A 25 2.27 -3.78 11.41
C PHE A 25 1.69 -4.75 12.42
N ASN A 26 1.80 -4.43 13.71
CA ASN A 26 1.31 -5.24 14.81
C ASN A 26 0.43 -4.38 15.77
N PRO A 27 -0.90 -4.58 15.79
CA PRO A 27 -1.82 -3.79 16.59
C PRO A 27 -1.68 -4.05 18.10
N THR A 28 -0.88 -5.04 18.53
CA THR A 28 -0.59 -5.26 19.96
C THR A 28 0.70 -4.58 20.41
N ALA A 29 1.44 -3.93 19.50
CA ALA A 29 2.72 -3.28 19.83
C ALA A 29 2.52 -1.94 20.58
N TYR A 30 1.35 -1.31 20.45
CA TYR A 30 1.05 -0.04 21.09
C TYR A 30 -0.46 0.15 21.31
N GLY A 31 -0.85 0.76 22.43
CA GLY A 31 -2.25 0.96 22.81
C GLY A 31 -2.97 -0.31 23.29
N ASP A 32 -4.26 -0.18 23.60
CA ASP A 32 -5.11 -1.33 23.91
C ASP A 32 -5.85 -1.81 22.66
N LEU A 33 -5.95 -3.13 22.51
CA LEU A 33 -6.72 -3.76 21.43
C LEU A 33 -8.09 -4.23 21.94
N GLN A 34 -8.85 -3.33 22.58
CA GLN A 34 -10.15 -3.62 23.18
C GLN A 34 -11.21 -2.60 22.75
N GLY A 35 -12.48 -2.90 23.03
CA GLY A 35 -13.60 -1.98 22.82
C GLY A 35 -13.64 -1.33 21.43
N ALA A 36 -13.61 0.00 21.40
CA ALA A 36 -13.62 0.78 20.16
C ALA A 36 -12.32 0.61 19.34
N ASN A 37 -11.17 0.47 19.99
CA ASN A 37 -9.87 0.33 19.33
C ASN A 37 -9.80 -1.00 18.56
N LEU A 38 -10.31 -2.09 19.14
CA LEU A 38 -10.48 -3.36 18.44
C LEU A 38 -11.38 -3.21 17.21
N GLN A 39 -12.51 -2.51 17.32
CA GLN A 39 -13.40 -2.30 16.17
C GLN A 39 -12.70 -1.50 15.07
N VAL A 40 -12.04 -0.39 15.41
CA VAL A 40 -11.27 0.41 14.46
C VAL A 40 -10.21 -0.43 13.76
N PHE A 41 -9.45 -1.23 14.51
CA PHE A 41 -8.49 -2.18 13.93
C PHE A 41 -9.16 -3.14 12.95
N LEU A 42 -10.24 -3.83 13.34
CA LEU A 42 -10.94 -4.79 12.49
C LEU A 42 -11.46 -4.15 11.21
N TRP A 43 -12.08 -2.97 11.31
CA TRP A 43 -12.57 -2.23 10.15
C TRP A 43 -11.44 -1.78 9.24
N SER A 44 -10.36 -1.22 9.80
CA SER A 44 -9.19 -0.81 9.02
C SER A 44 -8.53 -2.00 8.32
N ARG A 45 -8.31 -3.10 9.04
CA ARG A 45 -7.71 -4.34 8.52
C ARG A 45 -8.54 -4.93 7.39
N LEU A 46 -9.84 -5.11 7.61
CA LEU A 46 -10.72 -5.76 6.64
C LEU A 46 -11.10 -4.84 5.48
N LEU A 47 -11.30 -3.53 5.69
CA LEU A 47 -11.82 -2.66 4.64
C LEU A 47 -10.76 -1.87 3.89
N ALA A 48 -9.62 -1.54 4.52
CA ALA A 48 -8.67 -0.57 3.98
C ALA A 48 -7.27 -1.12 3.76
N ASP A 49 -6.74 -1.87 4.72
CA ASP A 49 -5.34 -2.31 4.71
C ASP A 49 -5.01 -3.11 3.45
N GLN A 50 -3.90 -2.71 2.81
CA GLN A 50 -3.40 -3.09 1.49
C GLN A 50 -4.35 -2.91 0.28
N LYS A 51 -5.65 -2.73 0.49
CA LYS A 51 -6.69 -2.72 -0.56
C LYS A 51 -6.59 -1.48 -1.43
N PHE A 52 -6.50 -0.31 -0.80
CA PHE A 52 -6.43 0.93 -1.56
C PHE A 52 -5.09 1.13 -2.26
N MET A 53 -3.98 0.72 -1.63
CA MET A 53 -2.67 0.67 -2.27
C MET A 53 -2.67 -0.29 -3.47
N THR A 54 -3.35 -1.43 -3.34
CA THR A 54 -3.50 -2.40 -4.45
C THR A 54 -4.22 -1.77 -5.65
N ILE A 55 -5.35 -1.09 -5.41
CA ILE A 55 -6.06 -0.34 -6.46
C ILE A 55 -5.17 0.74 -7.06
N PHE A 56 -4.46 1.50 -6.23
CA PHE A 56 -3.60 2.59 -6.67
C PHE A 56 -2.44 2.10 -7.55
N SER A 57 -1.76 1.01 -7.17
CA SER A 57 -0.73 0.33 -7.97
C SER A 57 -1.26 -0.08 -9.34
N MET A 58 -2.42 -0.73 -9.39
CA MET A 58 -3.03 -1.14 -10.66
C MET A 58 -3.37 0.09 -11.54
N LEU A 59 -3.90 1.16 -10.94
CA LEU A 59 -4.22 2.40 -11.67
C LEU A 59 -2.98 3.16 -12.14
N PHE A 60 -1.85 3.00 -11.45
CA PHE A 60 -0.56 3.55 -11.88
C PHE A 60 -0.08 2.84 -13.14
N GLY A 61 -0.09 1.49 -13.15
CA GLY A 61 0.22 0.68 -14.32
C GLY A 61 -0.71 1.00 -15.52
N ALA A 62 -2.02 1.09 -15.29
CA ALA A 62 -2.97 1.56 -16.29
C ALA A 62 -2.61 2.95 -16.85
N GLY A 63 -2.13 3.85 -15.97
CA GLY A 63 -1.64 5.18 -16.33
C GLY A 63 -0.42 5.15 -17.26
N ILE A 64 0.49 4.20 -17.08
CA ILE A 64 1.66 4.00 -17.96
C ILE A 64 1.19 3.66 -19.38
N VAL A 65 0.26 2.70 -19.53
CA VAL A 65 -0.28 2.32 -20.84
C VAL A 65 -1.03 3.47 -21.49
N LEU A 66 -1.89 4.17 -20.75
CA LEU A 66 -2.65 5.30 -21.27
C LEU A 66 -1.73 6.45 -21.72
N MET A 67 -0.68 6.75 -20.97
CA MET A 67 0.29 7.78 -21.34
C MET A 67 1.07 7.36 -22.59
N ALA A 68 1.55 6.12 -22.65
CA ALA A 68 2.29 5.62 -23.80
C ALA A 68 1.44 5.61 -25.08
N ALA A 69 0.16 5.28 -24.98
CA ALA A 69 -0.79 5.30 -26.10
C ALA A 69 -1.12 6.72 -26.63
N ARG A 70 -0.81 7.78 -25.86
CA ARG A 70 -1.02 9.18 -26.27
C ARG A 70 0.24 9.83 -26.86
N ALA A 71 1.39 9.16 -26.84
CA ALA A 71 2.61 9.70 -27.43
C ALA A 71 2.56 9.57 -28.95
N ALA A 72 3.09 10.56 -29.66
CA ALA A 72 3.15 10.53 -31.12
C ALA A 72 4.09 9.43 -31.64
N GLU A 73 5.18 9.19 -30.92
CA GLU A 73 6.24 8.24 -31.28
C GLU A 73 6.66 7.40 -30.06
N PRO A 74 7.08 6.13 -30.23
CA PRO A 74 7.54 5.28 -29.13
C PRO A 74 8.71 5.88 -28.31
N GLY A 75 9.65 6.56 -28.98
CA GLY A 75 10.78 7.23 -28.32
C GLY A 75 10.34 8.39 -27.41
N ASP A 76 9.27 9.07 -27.79
CA ASP A 76 8.67 10.15 -27.00
C ASP A 76 7.96 9.62 -25.75
N ALA A 77 7.23 8.51 -25.87
CA ALA A 77 6.65 7.82 -24.70
C ALA A 77 7.72 7.45 -23.67
N ARG A 78 8.85 6.88 -24.14
CA ARG A 78 9.97 6.47 -23.28
C ARG A 78 10.57 7.67 -22.55
N ARG A 79 10.97 8.71 -23.28
CA ARG A 79 11.59 9.91 -22.69
C ARG A 79 10.67 10.57 -21.66
N ARG A 80 9.39 10.74 -21.98
CA ARG A 80 8.40 11.32 -21.05
C ARG A 80 8.23 10.47 -19.80
N HIS A 81 8.16 9.14 -19.94
CA HIS A 81 7.99 8.22 -18.81
C HIS A 81 9.16 8.30 -17.82
N TYR A 82 10.37 8.03 -18.29
CA TYR A 82 11.55 7.99 -17.42
C TYR A 82 11.83 9.35 -16.78
N ARG A 83 11.60 10.47 -17.49
CA ARG A 83 11.70 11.80 -16.88
C ARG A 83 10.69 12.01 -15.76
N ARG A 84 9.44 11.57 -15.95
CA ARG A 84 8.40 11.65 -14.91
C ARG A 84 8.74 10.78 -13.72
N MET A 85 9.26 9.57 -13.95
CA MET A 85 9.67 8.67 -12.86
C MET A 85 10.89 9.21 -12.12
N ALA A 86 11.86 9.85 -12.80
CA ALA A 86 13.01 10.48 -12.15
C ALA A 86 12.58 11.60 -11.20
N TRP A 87 11.68 12.48 -11.65
CA TRP A 87 11.11 13.52 -10.77
C TRP A 87 10.26 12.93 -9.64
N LEU A 88 9.47 11.90 -9.92
CA LEU A 88 8.68 11.22 -8.90
C LEU A 88 9.58 10.59 -7.83
N GLY A 89 10.68 9.96 -8.23
CA GLY A 89 11.67 9.38 -7.33
C GLY A 89 12.38 10.44 -6.50
N LEU A 90 12.82 11.54 -7.11
CA LEU A 90 13.43 12.65 -6.36
C LEU A 90 12.46 13.27 -5.35
N ILE A 91 11.21 13.51 -5.75
CA ILE A 91 10.19 14.01 -4.82
C ILE A 91 9.94 12.99 -3.71
N GLY A 92 9.90 11.69 -4.02
CA GLY A 92 9.77 10.62 -3.04
C GLY A 92 10.90 10.60 -2.02
N LEU A 93 12.16 10.65 -2.45
CA LEU A 93 13.32 10.72 -1.54
C LEU A 93 13.25 11.94 -0.63
N LEU A 94 12.96 13.12 -1.20
CA LEU A 94 12.80 14.34 -0.40
C LEU A 94 11.63 14.22 0.58
N HIS A 95 10.51 13.64 0.15
CA HIS A 95 9.33 13.43 0.98
C HIS A 95 9.60 12.45 2.12
N ALA A 96 10.24 11.31 1.84
CA ALA A 96 10.55 10.25 2.79
C ALA A 96 11.45 10.75 3.92
N HIS A 97 12.52 11.45 3.56
CA HIS A 97 13.53 11.92 4.50
C HIS A 97 13.15 13.23 5.20
N LEU A 98 12.44 14.13 4.52
CA LEU A 98 12.12 15.45 5.09
C LEU A 98 10.75 15.53 5.74
N LEU A 99 9.75 14.74 5.31
CA LEU A 99 8.38 14.85 5.83
C LEU A 99 7.97 13.59 6.60
N TRP A 100 7.96 12.42 5.94
CA TRP A 100 7.39 11.20 6.50
C TRP A 100 7.95 9.94 5.86
N ALA A 101 8.43 8.99 6.69
CA ALA A 101 9.13 7.79 6.23
C ALA A 101 8.27 6.81 5.41
N GLY A 102 6.93 6.90 5.50
CA GLY A 102 5.99 6.01 4.81
C GLY A 102 5.81 6.29 3.31
N ASP A 103 6.78 6.95 2.66
CA ASP A 103 6.67 7.35 1.27
C ASP A 103 6.47 6.15 0.32
N ILE A 104 5.57 6.33 -0.65
CA ILE A 104 5.33 5.36 -1.71
C ILE A 104 5.81 5.85 -3.08
N LEU A 105 6.15 7.14 -3.23
CA LEU A 105 6.49 7.75 -4.51
C LEU A 105 7.82 7.20 -5.04
N PHE A 106 8.84 7.05 -4.19
CA PHE A 106 10.11 6.45 -4.59
C PHE A 106 9.94 5.00 -5.06
N LEU A 107 9.24 4.18 -4.27
CA LEU A 107 8.87 2.81 -4.63
C LEU A 107 8.17 2.76 -6.01
N TYR A 108 7.21 3.65 -6.25
CA TYR A 108 6.45 3.67 -7.49
C TYR A 108 7.26 4.18 -8.67
N ALA A 109 8.21 5.09 -8.45
CA ALA A 109 9.16 5.52 -9.46
C ALA A 109 10.02 4.35 -9.94
N VAL A 110 10.62 3.60 -9.01
CA VAL A 110 11.44 2.42 -9.31
C VAL A 110 10.61 1.35 -10.03
N CYS A 111 9.48 0.95 -9.45
CA CYS A 111 8.57 -0.03 -10.08
C CYS A 111 8.14 0.43 -11.47
N GLY A 112 7.73 1.69 -11.61
CA GLY A 112 7.30 2.29 -12.87
C GLY A 112 8.36 2.26 -13.94
N MET A 113 9.64 2.48 -13.59
CA MET A 113 10.77 2.36 -14.52
C MET A 113 10.99 0.91 -14.97
N LEU A 114 10.86 -0.05 -14.05
CA LEU A 114 11.07 -1.49 -14.32
C LEU A 114 9.96 -2.10 -15.18
N VAL A 115 8.70 -1.74 -14.93
CA VAL A 115 7.56 -2.34 -15.66
C VAL A 115 7.31 -1.68 -17.03
N PHE A 116 7.86 -0.49 -17.28
CA PHE A 116 7.61 0.25 -18.52
C PHE A 116 7.95 -0.51 -19.82
N PRO A 117 9.08 -1.23 -19.93
CA PRO A 117 9.39 -2.03 -21.12
C PRO A 117 8.32 -3.09 -21.43
N LEU A 118 7.65 -3.62 -20.40
CA LEU A 118 6.64 -4.67 -20.51
C LEU A 118 5.28 -4.17 -20.98
N ARG A 119 5.04 -2.85 -21.02
CA ARG A 119 3.74 -2.24 -21.38
C ARG A 119 3.18 -2.68 -22.73
N GLY A 120 4.04 -3.12 -23.66
CA GLY A 120 3.66 -3.58 -25.00
C GLY A 120 3.07 -4.99 -25.03
N LEU A 121 3.31 -5.80 -24.00
CA LEU A 121 2.93 -7.22 -23.97
C LEU A 121 1.41 -7.44 -23.97
N SER A 122 0.97 -8.62 -24.39
CA SER A 122 -0.45 -8.99 -24.40
C SER A 122 -1.04 -9.00 -22.99
N PRO A 123 -2.36 -8.77 -22.81
CA PRO A 123 -2.98 -8.77 -21.49
C PRO A 123 -2.76 -10.07 -20.72
N ARG A 124 -2.78 -11.23 -21.40
CA ARG A 124 -2.56 -12.53 -20.79
C ARG A 124 -1.14 -12.66 -20.21
N LEU A 125 -0.13 -12.21 -20.96
CA LEU A 125 1.25 -12.25 -20.51
C LEU A 125 1.51 -11.25 -19.37
N LEU A 126 0.90 -10.06 -19.43
CA LEU A 126 0.95 -9.09 -18.34
C LEU A 126 0.33 -9.63 -17.04
N LEU A 127 -0.79 -10.36 -17.12
CA LEU A 127 -1.39 -11.03 -15.96
C LEU A 127 -0.48 -12.14 -15.42
N ALA A 128 0.09 -12.97 -16.30
CA ALA A 128 0.96 -14.08 -15.90
C ALA A 128 2.25 -13.58 -15.23
N ILE A 129 2.95 -12.62 -15.85
CA ILE A 129 4.15 -12.01 -15.27
C ILE A 129 3.78 -11.27 -13.99
N GLY A 130 2.71 -10.48 -13.99
CA GLY A 130 2.27 -9.75 -12.79
C GLY A 130 1.96 -10.67 -11.61
N ALA A 131 1.27 -11.79 -11.85
CA ALA A 131 1.01 -12.81 -10.83
C ALA A 131 2.30 -13.45 -10.34
N ALA A 132 3.20 -13.85 -11.24
CA ALA A 132 4.50 -14.41 -10.88
C ALA A 132 5.34 -13.43 -10.04
N THR A 133 5.37 -12.14 -10.42
CA THR A 133 6.08 -11.09 -9.70
C THR A 133 5.51 -10.89 -8.29
N ILE A 134 4.18 -10.85 -8.12
CA ILE A 134 3.55 -10.75 -6.79
C ILE A 134 3.93 -11.98 -5.94
N SER A 135 3.88 -13.19 -6.51
CA SER A 135 4.22 -14.40 -5.77
C SER A 135 5.65 -14.41 -5.21
N VAL A 136 6.59 -13.62 -5.76
CA VAL A 136 7.97 -13.54 -5.24
C VAL A 136 7.99 -12.97 -3.82
N ALA A 137 7.28 -11.87 -3.53
CA ALA A 137 7.25 -11.29 -2.17
C ALA A 137 6.59 -12.25 -1.16
N SER A 138 5.50 -12.91 -1.55
CA SER A 138 4.87 -13.95 -0.73
C SER A 138 5.82 -15.11 -0.45
N ALA A 139 6.57 -15.56 -1.47
CA ALA A 139 7.57 -16.62 -1.31
C ALA A 139 8.73 -16.19 -0.41
N ILE A 140 9.22 -14.95 -0.51
CA ILE A 140 10.25 -14.40 0.38
C ILE A 140 9.75 -14.40 1.83
N SER A 141 8.53 -13.92 2.08
CA SER A 141 7.95 -13.90 3.44
C SER A 141 7.78 -15.31 4.01
N LEU A 142 7.18 -16.22 3.24
CA LEU A 142 7.00 -17.62 3.66
C LEU A 142 8.33 -18.34 3.89
N ALA A 143 9.33 -18.11 3.03
CA ALA A 143 10.67 -18.65 3.21
C ALA A 143 11.35 -18.07 4.46
N GLY A 144 11.17 -16.78 4.73
CA GLY A 144 11.63 -16.12 5.95
C GLY A 144 11.08 -16.83 7.20
N GLY A 145 9.76 -16.99 7.27
CA GLY A 145 9.11 -17.68 8.37
C GLY A 145 9.50 -19.17 8.49
N ALA A 146 9.63 -19.88 7.37
CA ALA A 146 10.09 -21.27 7.36
C ALA A 146 11.56 -21.43 7.79
N SER A 147 12.38 -20.40 7.56
CA SER A 147 13.79 -20.39 7.95
C SER A 147 14.00 -20.04 9.43
N LEU A 148 13.02 -19.41 10.08
CA LEU A 148 13.13 -18.86 11.44
C LEU A 148 13.60 -19.88 12.50
N PRO A 149 13.19 -21.17 12.48
CA PRO A 149 13.69 -22.17 13.43
C PRO A 149 15.18 -22.48 13.31
N TYR A 150 15.81 -22.11 12.18
CA TYR A 150 17.23 -22.36 11.91
C TYR A 150 18.10 -21.13 12.20
N TRP A 151 17.51 -20.01 12.62
CA TRP A 151 18.26 -18.80 12.94
C TRP A 151 18.92 -18.93 14.32
N PRO A 152 20.09 -18.31 14.54
CA PRO A 152 20.64 -18.16 15.89
C PRO A 152 19.64 -17.45 16.80
N ASP A 153 19.49 -17.92 18.05
CA ASP A 153 18.50 -17.38 19.00
C ASP A 153 18.63 -15.86 19.21
N ALA A 154 19.87 -15.37 19.24
CA ALA A 154 20.16 -13.94 19.36
C ALA A 154 19.61 -13.15 18.16
N ALA A 155 19.81 -13.63 16.92
CA ALA A 155 19.34 -12.97 15.71
C ALA A 155 17.81 -13.02 15.60
N ARG A 156 17.19 -14.14 15.97
CA ARG A 156 15.73 -14.27 16.03
C ARG A 156 15.12 -13.31 17.05
N SER A 157 15.70 -13.23 18.25
CA SER A 157 15.19 -12.37 19.31
C SER A 157 15.32 -10.89 18.94
N ASP A 158 16.46 -10.51 18.37
CA ASP A 158 16.71 -9.15 17.87
C ASP A 158 15.75 -8.75 16.74
N PHE A 159 15.49 -9.65 15.79
CA PHE A 159 14.51 -9.44 14.73
C PHE A 159 13.10 -9.19 15.28
N ILE A 160 12.64 -10.04 16.21
CA ILE A 160 11.32 -9.91 16.84
C ILE A 160 11.22 -8.60 17.60
N ALA A 161 12.23 -8.27 18.41
CA ALA A 161 12.27 -7.04 19.19
C ALA A 161 12.30 -5.80 18.29
N THR A 162 13.01 -5.82 17.17
CA THR A 162 13.15 -4.62 16.35
C THR A 162 11.95 -4.39 15.43
N LEU A 163 11.39 -5.45 14.85
CA LEU A 163 10.42 -5.32 13.75
C LEU A 163 8.97 -5.70 14.09
N TRP A 164 8.73 -6.42 15.19
CA TRP A 164 7.40 -7.00 15.46
C TRP A 164 6.85 -6.68 16.85
N GLN A 165 7.64 -6.89 17.89
CA GLN A 165 7.25 -6.69 19.29
C GLN A 165 8.35 -5.95 20.05
N PRO A 166 8.52 -4.64 19.79
CA PRO A 166 9.53 -3.85 20.47
C PRO A 166 9.31 -3.74 21.97
N PRO A 167 10.40 -3.78 22.76
CA PRO A 167 10.31 -3.54 24.19
C PRO A 167 9.86 -2.09 24.47
N PRO A 168 9.26 -1.82 25.64
CA PRO A 168 8.76 -0.49 25.99
C PRO A 168 9.79 0.63 25.82
N ALA A 169 11.07 0.38 26.10
CA ALA A 169 12.13 1.37 25.93
C ALA A 169 12.32 1.83 24.47
N MET A 170 12.12 0.94 23.49
CA MET A 170 12.18 1.30 22.07
C MET A 170 10.95 2.07 21.64
N ILE A 171 9.77 1.69 22.14
CA ILE A 171 8.53 2.45 21.93
C ILE A 171 8.66 3.87 22.50
N GLU A 172 9.17 4.03 23.73
CA GLU A 172 9.38 5.35 24.34
C GLU A 172 10.41 6.19 23.56
N ALA A 173 11.45 5.56 23.02
CA ALA A 173 12.43 6.26 22.17
C ALA A 173 11.79 6.76 20.86
N ASP A 174 10.93 5.96 20.24
CA ASP A 174 10.17 6.34 19.05
C ASP A 174 9.20 7.50 19.36
N LEU A 175 8.43 7.38 20.46
CA LEU A 175 7.56 8.44 20.95
C LEU A 175 8.31 9.75 21.20
N ALA A 176 9.45 9.69 21.89
CA ALA A 176 10.28 10.86 22.16
C ALA A 176 10.80 11.50 20.88
N ALA A 177 11.25 10.70 19.90
CA ALA A 177 11.73 11.19 18.62
C ALA A 177 10.62 11.96 17.87
N TYR A 178 9.44 11.38 17.73
CA TYR A 178 8.33 11.95 16.95
C TYR A 178 7.52 13.03 17.67
N ARG A 179 7.61 13.10 19.01
CA ARG A 179 7.16 14.25 19.82
C ARG A 179 8.18 15.39 19.87
N GLY A 180 9.40 15.17 19.41
CA GLY A 180 10.43 16.21 19.27
C GLY A 180 10.17 17.18 18.12
N GLY A 181 11.05 18.16 17.97
CA GLY A 181 11.03 19.11 16.86
C GLY A 181 11.38 18.45 15.52
N TRP A 182 11.15 19.16 14.41
CA TRP A 182 11.35 18.61 13.06
C TRP A 182 12.77 18.07 12.79
N LEU A 183 13.79 18.76 13.30
CA LEU A 183 15.19 18.35 13.14
C LEU A 183 15.56 17.19 14.05
N GLU A 184 14.92 17.07 15.21
CA GLU A 184 15.13 15.98 16.16
C GLU A 184 14.54 14.66 15.63
N GLN A 185 13.45 14.76 14.85
CA GLN A 185 12.83 13.62 14.15
C GLN A 185 13.68 13.08 13.01
N LEU A 186 14.53 13.92 12.42
CA LEU A 186 15.19 13.63 11.14
C LEU A 186 16.04 12.34 11.14
N PRO A 187 16.83 12.01 12.19
CA PRO A 187 17.59 10.77 12.23
C PRO A 187 16.71 9.52 12.24
N ALA A 188 15.67 9.49 13.11
CA ALA A 188 14.74 8.37 13.20
C ALA A 188 13.98 8.17 11.89
N ARG A 189 13.37 9.26 11.38
CA ARG A 189 12.64 9.24 10.10
C ARG A 189 13.53 8.79 8.93
N SER A 190 14.76 9.28 8.86
CA SER A 190 15.67 8.93 7.76
C SER A 190 16.15 7.48 7.82
N ALA A 191 16.37 6.93 9.02
CA ALA A 191 16.72 5.52 9.19
C ALA A 191 15.56 4.60 8.75
N THR A 192 14.33 4.95 9.15
CA THR A 192 13.13 4.22 8.71
C THR A 192 12.93 4.35 7.19
N ALA A 193 13.00 5.56 6.63
CA ALA A 193 12.91 5.80 5.19
C ALA A 193 13.94 4.98 4.39
N PHE A 194 15.20 4.98 4.83
CA PHE A 194 16.26 4.19 4.21
C PHE A 194 15.94 2.69 4.22
N THR A 195 15.36 2.18 5.30
CA THR A 195 14.91 0.77 5.39
C THR A 195 13.78 0.47 4.40
N PHE A 196 12.83 1.39 4.23
CA PHE A 196 11.78 1.26 3.22
C PHE A 196 12.33 1.27 1.78
N GLU A 197 13.27 2.17 1.51
CA GLU A 197 13.86 2.38 0.18
C GLU A 197 14.86 1.29 -0.23
N THR A 198 15.37 0.50 0.72
CA THR A 198 16.33 -0.58 0.47
C THR A 198 15.73 -1.94 0.76
N PHE A 199 15.55 -2.29 2.03
CA PHE A 199 15.12 -3.61 2.45
C PHE A 199 13.69 -3.91 2.04
N ILE A 200 12.72 -3.06 2.39
CA ILE A 200 11.30 -3.31 2.07
C ILE A 200 11.07 -3.20 0.56
N LEU A 201 11.73 -2.27 -0.13
CA LEU A 201 11.71 -2.18 -1.59
C LEU A 201 12.09 -3.52 -2.24
N LEU A 202 13.22 -4.10 -1.83
CA LEU A 202 13.78 -5.31 -2.46
C LEU A 202 13.11 -6.60 -2.03
N THR A 203 12.55 -6.67 -0.83
CA THR A 203 11.93 -7.89 -0.28
C THR A 203 10.42 -7.97 -0.51
N TRP A 204 9.74 -6.82 -0.62
CA TRP A 204 8.28 -6.77 -0.73
C TRP A 204 7.78 -5.79 -1.79
N GLY A 205 8.15 -4.51 -1.70
CA GLY A 205 7.54 -3.41 -2.44
C GLY A 205 7.67 -3.55 -3.96
N MET A 206 8.87 -3.82 -4.45
CA MET A 206 9.16 -3.95 -5.89
C MET A 206 8.32 -5.07 -6.52
N TRP A 207 8.22 -6.19 -5.84
CA TRP A 207 7.48 -7.37 -6.29
C TRP A 207 5.98 -7.14 -6.26
N ARG A 208 5.48 -6.63 -5.12
CA ARG A 208 4.05 -6.38 -4.91
C ARG A 208 3.53 -5.29 -5.84
N ALA A 209 4.09 -4.09 -5.76
CA ALA A 209 3.63 -2.94 -6.51
C ALA A 209 3.92 -3.11 -8.01
N GLY A 210 5.10 -3.61 -8.38
CA GLY A 210 5.47 -3.88 -9.77
C GLY A 210 4.54 -4.90 -10.43
N GLY A 211 4.27 -6.03 -9.77
CA GLY A 211 3.36 -7.04 -10.30
C GLY A 211 1.91 -6.54 -10.39
N LEU A 212 1.45 -5.75 -9.42
CA LEU A 212 0.15 -5.08 -9.50
C LEU A 212 0.06 -4.05 -10.61
N MET A 213 1.12 -3.29 -10.88
CA MET A 213 1.15 -2.37 -12.02
C MET A 213 0.98 -3.15 -13.32
N LEU A 214 1.64 -4.30 -13.49
CA LEU A 214 1.47 -5.16 -14.67
C LEU A 214 0.04 -5.69 -14.81
N ILE A 215 -0.57 -6.18 -13.71
CA ILE A 215 -1.98 -6.57 -13.69
C ILE A 215 -2.86 -5.37 -14.09
N GLY A 216 -2.57 -4.19 -13.56
CA GLY A 216 -3.25 -2.94 -13.90
C GLY A 216 -3.18 -2.57 -15.38
N MET A 217 -2.02 -2.78 -16.02
CA MET A 217 -1.86 -2.63 -17.47
C MET A 217 -2.77 -3.60 -18.22
N ALA A 218 -2.84 -4.86 -17.80
CA ALA A 218 -3.70 -5.86 -18.42
C ALA A 218 -5.19 -5.51 -18.28
N LEU A 219 -5.63 -5.18 -17.06
CA LEU A 219 -7.01 -4.79 -16.78
C LEU A 219 -7.44 -3.54 -17.56
N PHE A 220 -6.51 -2.60 -17.77
CA PHE A 220 -6.75 -1.44 -18.63
C PHE A 220 -6.95 -1.85 -20.10
N LYS A 221 -6.12 -2.74 -20.62
CA LYS A 221 -6.25 -3.27 -22.00
C LYS A 221 -7.49 -4.14 -22.20
N LEU A 222 -8.06 -4.69 -21.12
CA LEU A 222 -9.31 -5.45 -21.11
C LEU A 222 -10.55 -4.56 -20.83
N ASP A 223 -10.39 -3.24 -20.88
CA ASP A 223 -11.42 -2.21 -20.65
C ASP A 223 -12.12 -2.28 -19.27
N VAL A 224 -11.52 -2.97 -18.29
CA VAL A 224 -12.09 -3.11 -16.94
C VAL A 224 -12.17 -1.75 -16.25
N PHE A 225 -11.14 -0.91 -16.36
CA PHE A 225 -11.11 0.42 -15.75
C PHE A 225 -11.88 1.52 -16.48
N ARG A 226 -12.43 1.22 -17.68
CA ARG A 226 -13.14 2.22 -18.49
C ARG A 226 -14.64 2.27 -18.23
N ALA A 227 -15.15 1.47 -17.29
CA ALA A 227 -16.57 1.28 -17.04
C ALA A 227 -17.36 0.83 -18.30
N GLN A 228 -16.71 0.19 -19.28
CA GLN A 228 -17.31 -0.18 -20.56
C GLN A 228 -17.96 -1.56 -20.55
N ARG A 229 -17.55 -2.46 -19.65
CA ARG A 229 -18.12 -3.82 -19.53
C ARG A 229 -19.55 -3.80 -18.98
N SER A 230 -20.26 -4.93 -19.09
CA SER A 230 -21.68 -5.01 -18.71
C SER A 230 -21.91 -4.83 -17.20
N ARG A 231 -23.11 -4.39 -16.80
CA ARG A 231 -23.49 -4.30 -15.37
C ARG A 231 -23.39 -5.66 -14.67
N ARG A 232 -23.77 -6.74 -15.36
CA ARG A 232 -23.63 -8.12 -14.86
C ARG A 232 -22.17 -8.49 -14.61
N PHE A 233 -21.26 -8.11 -15.50
CA PHE A 233 -19.83 -8.35 -15.31
C PHE A 233 -19.31 -7.67 -14.04
N TYR A 234 -19.56 -6.37 -13.87
CA TYR A 234 -19.08 -5.65 -12.68
C TYR A 234 -19.77 -6.10 -11.39
N GLY A 235 -21.06 -6.47 -11.45
CA GLY A 235 -21.78 -7.03 -10.31
C GLY A 235 -21.24 -8.40 -9.88
N ALA A 236 -21.00 -9.30 -10.83
CA ALA A 236 -20.38 -10.59 -10.56
C ALA A 236 -18.95 -10.43 -10.02
N LEU A 237 -18.15 -9.52 -10.60
CA LEU A 237 -16.82 -9.21 -10.11
C LEU A 237 -16.87 -8.68 -8.67
N ALA A 238 -17.77 -7.74 -8.38
CA ALA A 238 -17.92 -7.18 -7.05
C ALA A 238 -18.27 -8.27 -6.02
N VAL A 239 -19.33 -9.04 -6.26
CA VAL A 239 -19.79 -10.05 -5.30
C VAL A 239 -18.75 -11.16 -5.12
N ALA A 240 -18.28 -11.77 -6.21
CA ALA A 240 -17.36 -12.90 -6.12
C ALA A 240 -16.03 -12.50 -5.44
N ALA A 241 -15.48 -11.35 -5.80
CA ALA A 241 -14.18 -10.93 -5.29
C ALA A 241 -14.26 -10.40 -3.84
N LEU A 242 -15.37 -9.75 -3.44
CA LEU A 242 -15.58 -9.34 -2.05
C LEU A 242 -15.82 -10.54 -1.14
N VAL A 243 -16.66 -11.49 -1.55
CA VAL A 243 -16.92 -12.71 -0.75
C VAL A 243 -15.63 -13.49 -0.57
N LEU A 244 -14.88 -13.75 -1.65
CA LEU A 244 -13.60 -14.45 -1.56
C LEU A 244 -12.59 -13.67 -0.70
N GLY A 245 -12.41 -12.38 -0.97
CA GLY A 245 -11.41 -11.55 -0.31
C GLY A 245 -11.66 -11.39 1.19
N PHE A 246 -12.89 -11.07 1.61
CA PHE A 246 -13.23 -10.94 3.02
C PHE A 246 -13.21 -12.29 3.75
N SER A 247 -13.53 -13.39 3.07
CA SER A 247 -13.43 -14.73 3.69
C SER A 247 -11.97 -15.08 3.99
N ILE A 248 -11.06 -14.83 3.05
CA ILE A 248 -9.61 -15.08 3.25
C ILE A 248 -9.06 -14.16 4.35
N ASP A 249 -9.31 -12.86 4.23
CA ASP A 249 -8.77 -11.84 5.17
C ASP A 249 -9.36 -12.01 6.58
N GLY A 250 -10.68 -12.22 6.69
CA GLY A 250 -11.35 -12.48 7.95
C GLY A 250 -10.88 -13.77 8.63
N TYR A 251 -10.62 -14.82 7.85
CA TYR A 251 -10.01 -16.04 8.40
C TYR A 251 -8.57 -15.79 8.89
N GLY A 252 -7.78 -15.00 8.16
CA GLY A 252 -6.46 -14.56 8.61
C GLY A 252 -6.49 -13.85 9.95
N VAL A 253 -7.40 -12.87 10.12
CA VAL A 253 -7.59 -12.16 11.39
C VAL A 253 -7.94 -13.12 12.53
N VAL A 254 -8.81 -14.11 12.31
CA VAL A 254 -9.13 -15.13 13.32
C VAL A 254 -7.88 -15.92 13.74
N LEU A 255 -6.99 -16.23 12.79
CA LEU A 255 -5.73 -16.92 13.09
C LEU A 255 -4.76 -16.01 13.83
N ASP A 256 -4.61 -14.74 13.43
CA ASP A 256 -3.73 -13.78 14.12
C ASP A 256 -4.11 -13.67 15.61
N PHE A 257 -5.40 -13.59 15.93
CA PHE A 257 -5.87 -13.61 17.32
C PHE A 257 -5.68 -14.97 18.01
N ARG A 258 -5.84 -16.08 17.29
CA ARG A 258 -5.62 -17.43 17.84
C ARG A 258 -4.16 -17.67 18.22
N TYR A 259 -3.23 -17.17 17.42
CA TYR A 259 -1.78 -17.24 17.65
C TYR A 259 -1.27 -16.07 18.50
N GLY A 260 -2.16 -15.18 18.96
CA GLY A 260 -1.81 -14.09 19.88
C GLY A 260 -0.86 -13.06 19.28
N TRP A 261 -0.93 -12.82 17.96
CA TRP A 261 -0.06 -11.88 17.26
C TRP A 261 1.45 -12.17 17.44
N ASP A 262 1.80 -13.44 17.59
CA ASP A 262 3.19 -13.87 17.60
C ASP A 262 3.87 -13.70 16.23
N ILE A 263 5.14 -14.09 16.13
CA ILE A 263 5.93 -13.93 14.90
C ILE A 263 5.40 -14.74 13.70
N TRP A 264 4.55 -15.75 13.93
CA TRP A 264 3.86 -16.45 12.85
C TRP A 264 2.93 -15.49 12.11
N SER A 265 2.32 -14.53 12.81
CA SER A 265 1.41 -13.55 12.22
C SER A 265 2.14 -12.61 11.23
N PHE A 266 3.40 -12.28 11.50
CA PHE A 266 4.25 -11.49 10.60
C PHE A 266 4.49 -12.18 9.25
N PHE A 267 4.84 -13.47 9.26
CA PHE A 267 5.19 -14.20 8.03
C PHE A 267 3.97 -14.87 7.40
N GLN A 268 3.29 -15.75 8.14
CA GLN A 268 2.18 -16.56 7.64
C GLN A 268 0.84 -15.83 7.74
N GLY A 269 0.58 -15.12 8.84
CA GLY A 269 -0.66 -14.34 9.02
C GLY A 269 -0.84 -13.24 7.97
N GLU A 270 0.25 -12.54 7.63
CA GLU A 270 0.26 -11.50 6.59
C GLU A 270 -0.21 -12.01 5.23
N GLN A 271 0.01 -13.28 4.90
CA GLN A 271 -0.37 -13.84 3.61
C GLN A 271 -1.88 -13.78 3.34
N PHE A 272 -2.71 -13.89 4.37
CA PHE A 272 -4.16 -13.84 4.22
C PHE A 272 -4.61 -12.46 3.73
N ASN A 273 -4.10 -11.39 4.33
CA ASN A 273 -4.39 -10.03 3.88
C ASN A 273 -3.68 -9.71 2.56
N TYR A 274 -2.44 -10.19 2.37
CA TYR A 274 -1.68 -10.01 1.15
C TYR A 274 -2.45 -10.47 -0.10
N TRP A 275 -3.01 -11.69 -0.07
CA TRP A 275 -3.78 -12.26 -1.16
C TRP A 275 -5.25 -11.82 -1.15
N GLY A 276 -5.87 -11.77 0.04
CA GLY A 276 -7.27 -11.35 0.22
C GLY A 276 -7.50 -9.91 -0.24
N SER A 277 -6.55 -9.00 0.02
CA SER A 277 -6.62 -7.60 -0.39
C SER A 277 -6.70 -7.43 -1.90
N ILE A 278 -6.09 -8.31 -2.70
CA ILE A 278 -6.20 -8.28 -4.17
C ILE A 278 -7.64 -8.55 -4.59
N ALA A 279 -8.27 -9.57 -4.01
CA ALA A 279 -9.66 -9.90 -4.30
C ALA A 279 -10.61 -8.77 -3.85
N VAL A 280 -10.48 -8.27 -2.62
CA VAL A 280 -11.30 -7.15 -2.13
C VAL A 280 -11.12 -5.91 -3.02
N SER A 281 -9.90 -5.62 -3.44
CA SER A 281 -9.59 -4.51 -4.35
C SER A 281 -10.30 -4.62 -5.70
N LEU A 282 -10.31 -5.81 -6.30
CA LEU A 282 -11.06 -6.07 -7.53
C LEU A 282 -12.57 -5.94 -7.30
N GLY A 283 -13.04 -6.34 -6.11
CA GLY A 283 -14.40 -6.12 -5.65
C GLY A 283 -14.79 -4.63 -5.63
N TYR A 284 -13.95 -3.80 -5.01
CA TYR A 284 -14.10 -2.34 -4.99
C TYR A 284 -14.03 -1.73 -6.38
N VAL A 285 -13.15 -2.22 -7.27
CA VAL A 285 -13.15 -1.81 -8.68
C VAL A 285 -14.51 -2.09 -9.32
N GLY A 286 -15.09 -3.27 -9.12
CA GLY A 286 -16.44 -3.62 -9.59
C GLY A 286 -17.51 -2.65 -9.09
N LEU A 287 -17.55 -2.39 -7.77
CA LEU A 287 -18.51 -1.46 -7.15
C LEU A 287 -18.38 -0.03 -7.70
N VAL A 288 -17.16 0.49 -7.80
CA VAL A 288 -16.97 1.87 -8.30
C VAL A 288 -17.30 1.96 -9.79
N MET A 289 -16.99 0.94 -10.60
CA MET A 289 -17.40 0.91 -12.01
C MET A 289 -18.93 0.90 -12.15
N LEU A 290 -19.66 0.15 -11.30
CA LEU A 290 -21.13 0.19 -11.25
C LEU A 290 -21.66 1.56 -10.84
N ALA A 291 -21.03 2.21 -9.87
CA ALA A 291 -21.38 3.55 -9.43
C ALA A 291 -21.20 4.57 -10.56
N CYS A 292 -20.07 4.54 -11.27
CA CYS A 292 -19.81 5.38 -12.44
C CYS A 292 -20.84 5.18 -13.57
N ARG A 293 -21.41 3.98 -13.69
CA ARG A 293 -22.46 3.66 -14.68
C ARG A 293 -23.88 4.01 -14.23
N THR A 294 -24.07 4.46 -12.99
CA THR A 294 -25.39 4.71 -12.42
C THR A 294 -25.63 6.21 -12.32
N PRO A 295 -26.53 6.80 -13.15
CA PRO A 295 -26.72 8.25 -13.23
C PRO A 295 -27.00 8.92 -11.87
N ALA A 296 -27.78 8.27 -11.00
CA ALA A 296 -28.10 8.75 -9.66
C ALA A 296 -26.86 8.94 -8.76
N LEU A 297 -25.77 8.20 -9.01
CA LEU A 297 -24.53 8.25 -8.21
C LEU A 297 -23.47 9.20 -8.80
N ARG A 298 -23.80 9.97 -9.85
CA ARG A 298 -22.88 10.96 -10.43
C ARG A 298 -22.46 12.04 -9.42
N GLY A 299 -23.38 12.47 -8.56
CA GLY A 299 -23.07 13.43 -7.50
C GLY A 299 -22.00 12.90 -6.54
N ALA A 300 -22.15 11.65 -6.09
CA ALA A 300 -21.21 11.00 -5.18
C ALA A 300 -19.84 10.71 -5.80
N THR A 301 -19.76 10.45 -7.11
CA THR A 301 -18.49 10.11 -7.79
C THR A 301 -17.64 11.34 -8.18
N ARG A 302 -18.25 12.52 -8.30
CA ARG A 302 -17.57 13.77 -8.71
C ARG A 302 -16.43 14.22 -7.77
N PRO A 303 -16.60 14.26 -6.43
CA PRO A 303 -15.52 14.65 -5.52
C PRO A 303 -14.28 13.74 -5.67
N PHE A 304 -14.48 12.43 -5.75
CA PHE A 304 -13.40 11.47 -5.98
C PHE A 304 -12.69 11.67 -7.33
N ALA A 305 -13.39 12.18 -8.34
CA ALA A 305 -12.78 12.52 -9.62
C ALA A 305 -11.87 13.75 -9.49
N ALA A 306 -12.31 14.80 -8.78
CA ALA A 306 -11.51 16.00 -8.52
C ALA A 306 -10.21 15.66 -7.76
N VAL A 307 -10.32 14.91 -6.66
CA VAL A 307 -9.15 14.43 -5.88
C VAL A 307 -8.18 13.63 -6.75
N GLY A 308 -8.71 12.79 -7.64
CA GLY A 308 -7.89 11.95 -8.52
C GLY A 308 -7.13 12.70 -9.63
N GLN A 309 -7.49 13.95 -9.95
CA GLN A 309 -6.78 14.76 -10.95
C GLN A 309 -5.49 15.35 -10.38
N THR A 310 -5.46 15.64 -9.08
CA THR A 310 -4.34 16.23 -8.35
C THR A 310 -3.76 15.27 -7.30
N ALA A 311 -3.65 13.99 -7.66
CA ALA A 311 -3.30 12.93 -6.71
C ALA A 311 -1.97 13.16 -5.96
N LEU A 312 -0.93 13.63 -6.65
CA LEU A 312 0.36 13.95 -6.01
C LEU A 312 0.21 15.09 -5.00
N THR A 313 -0.47 16.18 -5.38
CA THR A 313 -0.71 17.32 -4.50
C THR A 313 -1.51 16.91 -3.26
N ASN A 314 -2.58 16.12 -3.44
CA ASN A 314 -3.38 15.64 -2.32
C ASN A 314 -2.57 14.72 -1.40
N TYR A 315 -1.73 13.84 -1.95
CA TYR A 315 -0.86 12.97 -1.15
C TYR A 315 0.14 13.77 -0.31
N LEU A 316 0.82 14.76 -0.90
CA LEU A 316 1.75 15.62 -0.16
C LEU A 316 1.03 16.48 0.88
N LEU A 317 -0.15 17.01 0.54
CA LEU A 317 -0.96 17.80 1.46
C LEU A 317 -1.46 16.93 2.64
N GLN A 318 -1.85 15.69 2.38
CA GLN A 318 -2.20 14.72 3.43
C GLN A 318 -1.05 14.54 4.41
N THR A 319 0.18 14.35 3.93
CA THR A 319 1.36 14.28 4.79
C THR A 319 1.51 15.54 5.62
N VAL A 320 1.50 16.73 5.00
CA VAL A 320 1.65 17.99 5.73
C VAL A 320 0.57 18.15 6.81
N ILE A 321 -0.69 17.83 6.50
CA ILE A 321 -1.78 17.88 7.48
C ILE A 321 -1.53 16.90 8.62
N CYS A 322 -1.20 15.63 8.32
CA CYS A 322 -1.05 14.61 9.35
C CYS A 322 0.18 14.86 10.22
N THR A 323 1.33 15.24 9.65
CA THR A 323 2.52 15.58 10.46
C THR A 323 2.28 16.84 11.30
N THR A 324 1.51 17.80 10.80
CA THR A 324 1.11 18.98 11.61
C THR A 324 0.19 18.60 12.77
N ILE A 325 -0.69 17.61 12.62
CA ILE A 325 -1.58 17.18 13.70
C ILE A 325 -0.82 16.30 14.71
N PHE A 326 -0.10 15.30 14.24
CA PHE A 326 0.45 14.28 15.13
C PHE A 326 1.86 14.61 15.63
N TYR A 327 2.76 15.10 14.79
CA TYR A 327 4.16 15.21 15.19
C TYR A 327 4.41 16.44 16.09
N GLY A 328 5.50 16.38 16.86
CA GLY A 328 5.85 17.39 17.87
C GLY A 328 6.16 18.79 17.33
N HIS A 329 6.51 18.90 16.04
CA HIS A 329 6.66 20.19 15.37
C HIS A 329 5.31 20.87 15.05
N GLY A 330 4.18 20.20 15.29
CA GLY A 330 2.83 20.68 15.09
C GLY A 330 2.01 20.67 16.38
N LEU A 331 0.88 19.95 16.42
CA LEU A 331 0.01 19.83 17.60
C LEU A 331 0.45 18.73 18.58
N GLY A 332 1.37 17.84 18.19
CA GLY A 332 1.99 16.87 19.10
C GLY A 332 1.08 15.73 19.58
N TRP A 333 0.11 15.29 18.78
CA TRP A 333 -0.80 14.17 19.12
C TRP A 333 -0.23 12.76 18.83
N TYR A 334 1.08 12.63 18.63
CA TYR A 334 1.74 11.35 18.38
C TYR A 334 1.79 10.49 19.65
N GLY A 335 1.37 9.23 19.52
CA GLY A 335 1.24 8.27 20.62
C GLY A 335 0.00 8.52 21.46
#